data_AF-A0A9E4KKL9-F1
#
_entry.id   AF-A0A9E4KKL9-F1
#
_cell.length_a   1.000
_cell.length_b   1.000
_cell.length_c   1.000
_cell.angle_alpha   90.00
_cell.angle_beta   90.00
_cell.angle_gamma   90.00
#
_symmetry.space_group_name_H-M   'P 1'
#
loop_
_entity.id
_entity.type
_entity.pdbx_description
1 polymer ?
#
loop_
_entity_poly.entity_id
_entity_poly.type
_entity_poly.pdbx_seq_one_letter_code
_entity_poly.pdbx_strand_id
1 'polypeptide(L)'
;MQIIVLGMHRSGTSAVARLLNLMGAYFGGENISTGASAENEKGFWERLDVRALNDSMLHNANCDWDRIAELDLDAIPEDFLNAYRRTARDIVLNLDAHRPWFIKEPRLCILLPLWRGALELPFCVHVFRHPLEVARSLKARNGIPIKVGLALWEAYNTKAIESSSDLPRLFVSYSELLSSPEPVVNQLRETMSSASGYDFRSPSAVELAGSLDNSLRHQRHEVDGIEDSPSKSQLALYELLTEAVATGATTTPRLPRSCLNALRRFESSGEHLAARMRRSNARQRANDHDTDPRLALKSMELDQALKAVSEKSTAISNAAKSNAKLTEELTKKNTDLALKNDALKRLTADVDNRRNVLAKRDERIRDITVELERRAAALAAKEDDLGELRERVTRLQASFSAKDAEVKDLIREVATLSAASEGKDDSLTRTQAELADIQTASAAKDDSLARLQAELAEAKTASAAKDRGQDGGGGEGRLARATAGRTRRGQDGVGGEGRLARATAGRTRRRQDGVGGEGRLARAAAGPPRRGQAAGGGEGRLARATAGRTRRGQDGVGREGRLARATAGRTRRGQDGVGREGRLARAT
;
A
#
# COMPACT_ATOMS: atom_id res chain seq x y z
N MET A 1 -19.70 -37.97 -25.10
CA MET A 1 -20.44 -38.26 -23.85
C MET A 1 -19.45 -38.50 -22.71
N GLN A 2 -19.84 -38.24 -21.46
CA GLN A 2 -19.06 -38.51 -20.25
C GLN A 2 -19.74 -39.64 -19.46
N ILE A 3 -19.14 -40.84 -19.38
CA ILE A 3 -19.80 -42.02 -18.79
C ILE A 3 -19.31 -42.22 -17.35
N ILE A 4 -20.23 -42.32 -16.41
CA ILE A 4 -19.93 -42.55 -14.99
C ILE A 4 -20.46 -43.93 -14.59
N VAL A 5 -19.56 -44.88 -14.34
CA VAL A 5 -19.93 -46.24 -13.91
C VAL A 5 -20.04 -46.29 -12.40
N LEU A 6 -21.27 -46.44 -11.92
CA LEU A 6 -21.63 -46.52 -10.51
C LEU A 6 -21.94 -47.97 -10.11
N GLY A 7 -21.84 -48.28 -8.82
CA GLY A 7 -22.09 -49.61 -8.25
C GLY A 7 -21.12 -49.96 -7.13
N MET A 8 -21.62 -50.64 -6.09
CA MET A 8 -20.80 -51.08 -4.95
C MET A 8 -19.65 -52.01 -5.39
N HIS A 9 -18.51 -51.97 -4.69
CA HIS A 9 -17.41 -52.92 -4.89
C HIS A 9 -17.91 -54.38 -4.96
N ARG A 10 -17.35 -55.16 -5.89
CA ARG A 10 -17.74 -56.56 -6.20
C ARG A 10 -19.11 -56.77 -6.88
N SER A 11 -19.85 -55.71 -7.21
CA SER A 11 -21.12 -55.78 -7.98
C SER A 11 -20.95 -56.00 -9.49
N GLY A 12 -19.76 -56.38 -9.98
CA GLY A 12 -19.53 -56.64 -11.40
C GLY A 12 -19.16 -55.44 -12.27
N THR A 13 -19.08 -54.23 -11.70
CA THR A 13 -18.70 -52.95 -12.35
C THR A 13 -17.51 -53.02 -13.33
N SER A 14 -16.54 -53.93 -13.11
CA SER A 14 -15.36 -54.08 -13.97
C SER A 14 -15.67 -54.78 -15.30
N ALA A 15 -16.72 -55.61 -15.37
CA ALA A 15 -17.20 -56.22 -16.60
C ALA A 15 -17.83 -55.16 -17.51
N VAL A 16 -18.70 -54.31 -16.96
CA VAL A 16 -19.29 -53.17 -17.69
C VAL A 16 -18.21 -52.18 -18.15
N ALA A 17 -17.21 -51.88 -17.31
CA ALA A 17 -16.05 -51.07 -17.73
C ALA A 17 -15.30 -51.67 -18.95
N ARG A 18 -15.08 -52.99 -18.98
CA ARG A 18 -14.49 -53.67 -20.14
C ARG A 18 -15.39 -53.59 -21.38
N LEU A 19 -16.70 -53.71 -21.22
CA LEU A 19 -17.65 -53.60 -22.34
C LEU A 19 -17.67 -52.19 -22.92
N LEU A 20 -17.75 -51.16 -22.08
CA LEU A 20 -17.64 -49.75 -22.50
C LEU A 20 -16.35 -49.51 -23.30
N ASN A 21 -15.22 -50.08 -22.86
CA ASN A 21 -13.96 -50.04 -23.59
C ASN A 21 -14.03 -50.74 -24.96
N LEU A 22 -14.64 -51.93 -25.06
CA LEU A 22 -14.85 -52.64 -26.33
C LEU A 22 -15.82 -51.90 -27.27
N MET A 23 -16.77 -51.16 -26.71
CA MET A 23 -17.72 -50.29 -27.42
C MET A 23 -17.09 -48.96 -27.89
N GLY A 24 -15.80 -48.74 -27.62
CA GLY A 24 -15.04 -47.56 -28.07
C GLY A 24 -14.95 -46.42 -27.06
N ALA A 25 -15.48 -46.57 -25.84
CA ALA A 25 -15.34 -45.55 -24.81
C ALA A 25 -13.92 -45.56 -24.21
N TYR A 26 -13.28 -44.39 -24.21
CA TYR A 26 -11.93 -44.19 -23.71
C TYR A 26 -11.84 -44.30 -22.18
N PHE A 27 -10.83 -45.00 -21.67
CA PHE A 27 -10.55 -45.13 -20.23
C PHE A 27 -9.40 -44.20 -19.76
N GLY A 28 -8.43 -43.96 -20.63
CA GLY A 28 -7.16 -43.29 -20.33
C GLY A 28 -5.99 -43.94 -21.06
N GLY A 29 -4.81 -43.31 -20.99
CA GLY A 29 -3.58 -43.82 -21.58
C GLY A 29 -2.97 -44.99 -20.80
N GLU A 30 -1.84 -45.49 -21.30
CA GLU A 30 -1.09 -46.56 -20.63
C GLU A 30 -0.69 -46.19 -19.20
N ASN A 31 -0.59 -47.20 -18.32
CA ASN A 31 -0.25 -47.08 -16.90
C ASN A 31 -1.24 -46.28 -16.02
N ILE A 32 -2.38 -45.80 -16.54
CA ILE A 32 -3.41 -45.11 -15.74
C ILE A 32 -4.23 -46.05 -14.84
N SER A 33 -4.26 -47.34 -15.18
CA SER A 33 -4.96 -48.39 -14.42
C SER A 33 -4.27 -48.67 -13.08
N THR A 34 -5.07 -48.99 -12.07
CA THR A 34 -4.62 -49.55 -10.78
C THR A 34 -3.99 -50.96 -10.87
N GLY A 35 -3.84 -51.52 -12.07
CA GLY A 35 -3.03 -52.70 -12.37
C GLY A 35 -3.73 -54.04 -12.14
N ALA A 36 -3.01 -55.12 -12.49
CA ALA A 36 -3.39 -56.48 -12.14
C ALA A 36 -2.96 -56.82 -10.70
N SER A 37 -3.68 -57.73 -10.04
CA SER A 37 -3.35 -58.19 -8.69
C SER A 37 -3.91 -59.59 -8.45
N ALA A 38 -3.47 -60.24 -7.37
CA ALA A 38 -4.05 -61.51 -6.89
C ALA A 38 -5.55 -61.42 -6.48
N GLU A 39 -6.18 -60.23 -6.52
CA GLU A 39 -7.63 -60.05 -6.32
C GLU A 39 -8.42 -59.86 -7.63
N ASN A 40 -7.71 -59.71 -8.76
CA ASN A 40 -8.21 -59.54 -10.13
C ASN A 40 -7.05 -59.61 -11.14
N GLU A 41 -6.84 -60.77 -11.74
CA GLU A 41 -5.73 -61.04 -12.68
C GLU A 41 -5.84 -60.23 -13.98
N LYS A 42 -7.07 -59.93 -14.44
CA LYS A 42 -7.33 -59.21 -15.70
C LYS A 42 -7.22 -57.68 -15.59
N GLY A 43 -6.73 -57.17 -14.46
CA GLY A 43 -6.51 -55.73 -14.24
C GLY A 43 -7.74 -54.96 -13.76
N PHE A 44 -7.53 -53.97 -12.88
CA PHE A 44 -8.61 -53.12 -12.39
C PHE A 44 -8.88 -51.93 -13.35
N TRP A 45 -10.12 -51.84 -13.81
CA TRP A 45 -10.67 -50.68 -14.51
C TRP A 45 -10.98 -49.51 -13.56
N GLU A 46 -10.09 -49.21 -12.61
CA GLU A 46 -10.14 -48.03 -11.73
C GLU A 46 -8.90 -47.18 -12.02
N ARG A 47 -9.10 -45.91 -12.40
CA ARG A 47 -7.98 -44.99 -12.70
C ARG A 47 -7.26 -44.57 -11.41
N LEU A 48 -5.94 -44.49 -11.47
CA LEU A 48 -5.09 -44.09 -10.33
C LEU A 48 -5.36 -42.65 -9.86
N ASP A 49 -5.61 -41.72 -10.77
CA ASP A 49 -5.87 -40.30 -10.46
C ASP A 49 -7.23 -40.09 -9.77
N VAL A 50 -8.31 -40.61 -10.36
CA VAL A 50 -9.66 -40.60 -9.80
C VAL A 50 -9.67 -41.28 -8.43
N ARG A 51 -9.02 -42.43 -8.30
CA ARG A 51 -8.96 -43.15 -7.03
C ARG A 51 -8.15 -42.37 -5.99
N ALA A 52 -6.98 -41.84 -6.31
CA ALA A 52 -6.18 -41.06 -5.37
C ALA A 52 -6.93 -39.81 -4.88
N LEU A 53 -7.65 -39.14 -5.78
CA LEU A 53 -8.52 -38.00 -5.44
C LEU A 53 -9.65 -38.43 -4.48
N ASN A 54 -10.38 -39.51 -4.81
CA ASN A 54 -11.46 -40.03 -3.95
C ASN A 54 -10.97 -40.58 -2.59
N ASP A 55 -9.86 -41.31 -2.57
CA ASP A 55 -9.20 -41.74 -1.33
C ASP A 55 -8.75 -40.52 -0.50
N SER A 56 -8.22 -39.46 -1.11
CA SER A 56 -7.84 -38.24 -0.34
C SER A 56 -9.04 -37.54 0.31
N MET A 57 -10.20 -37.50 -0.36
CA MET A 57 -11.43 -36.92 0.19
C MET A 57 -11.94 -37.72 1.38
N LEU A 58 -12.06 -39.04 1.24
CA LEU A 58 -12.53 -39.90 2.35
C LEU A 58 -11.59 -39.83 3.55
N HIS A 59 -10.27 -39.91 3.35
CA HIS A 59 -9.32 -39.85 4.48
C HIS A 59 -9.33 -38.50 5.22
N ASN A 60 -9.56 -37.37 4.54
CA ASN A 60 -9.71 -36.08 5.22
C ASN A 60 -11.03 -35.98 5.99
N ALA A 61 -12.08 -36.68 5.55
CA ALA A 61 -13.31 -36.91 6.32
C ALA A 61 -13.19 -38.05 7.36
N ASN A 62 -11.97 -38.53 7.69
CA ASN A 62 -11.68 -39.68 8.56
C ASN A 62 -12.32 -41.03 8.14
N CYS A 63 -12.87 -41.09 6.93
CA CYS A 63 -13.56 -42.23 6.32
C CYS A 63 -12.58 -43.13 5.53
N ASP A 64 -13.11 -44.24 4.99
CA ASP A 64 -12.47 -45.16 4.04
C ASP A 64 -13.60 -45.79 3.18
N TRP A 65 -13.31 -46.54 2.11
CA TRP A 65 -14.36 -47.13 1.26
C TRP A 65 -15.25 -48.16 2.01
N ASP A 66 -14.76 -48.71 3.12
CA ASP A 66 -15.49 -49.61 4.04
C ASP A 66 -15.74 -48.98 5.43
N ARG A 67 -15.58 -47.65 5.55
CA ARG A 67 -15.88 -46.86 6.76
C ARG A 67 -16.56 -45.54 6.36
N ILE A 68 -17.89 -45.52 6.34
CA ILE A 68 -18.70 -44.44 5.75
C ILE A 68 -19.90 -44.01 6.60
N ALA A 69 -20.08 -44.55 7.83
CA ALA A 69 -21.26 -44.27 8.64
C ALA A 69 -21.37 -42.81 9.10
N GLU A 70 -20.22 -42.13 9.21
CA GLU A 70 -20.08 -40.71 9.55
C GLU A 70 -19.70 -39.83 8.33
N LEU A 71 -19.85 -40.33 7.08
CA LEU A 71 -19.54 -39.54 5.88
C LEU A 71 -20.63 -38.49 5.61
N ASP A 72 -20.42 -37.33 6.22
CA ASP A 72 -21.04 -36.04 5.91
C ASP A 72 -20.16 -35.27 4.91
N LEU A 73 -20.77 -34.73 3.85
CA LEU A 73 -20.09 -33.90 2.85
C LEU A 73 -20.23 -32.39 3.10
N ASP A 74 -21.26 -31.99 3.85
CA ASP A 74 -21.55 -30.58 4.16
C ASP A 74 -20.68 -30.08 5.33
N ALA A 75 -20.17 -31.00 6.16
CA ALA A 75 -19.19 -30.73 7.20
C ALA A 75 -17.75 -30.51 6.69
N ILE A 76 -17.48 -30.69 5.40
CA ILE A 76 -16.13 -30.64 4.83
C ILE A 76 -15.71 -29.18 4.52
N PRO A 77 -14.53 -28.71 4.94
CA PRO A 77 -14.10 -27.33 4.71
C PRO A 77 -14.10 -26.93 3.22
N GLU A 78 -14.73 -25.79 2.92
CA GLU A 78 -14.97 -25.33 1.55
C GLU A 78 -13.68 -25.06 0.75
N ASP A 79 -12.56 -24.71 1.39
CA ASP A 79 -11.25 -24.63 0.74
C ASP A 79 -10.77 -26.00 0.21
N PHE A 80 -11.02 -27.07 0.97
CA PHE A 80 -10.69 -28.43 0.59
C PHE A 80 -11.64 -28.98 -0.47
N LEU A 81 -12.95 -28.68 -0.35
CA LEU A 81 -13.92 -28.95 -1.41
C LEU A 81 -13.54 -28.23 -2.71
N ASN A 82 -13.07 -26.98 -2.66
CA ASN A 82 -12.60 -26.27 -3.84
C ASN A 82 -11.27 -26.77 -4.39
N ALA A 83 -10.36 -27.29 -3.57
CA ALA A 83 -9.19 -28.01 -4.05
C ALA A 83 -9.59 -29.29 -4.82
N TYR A 84 -10.47 -30.11 -4.23
CA TYR A 84 -10.99 -31.33 -4.84
C TYR A 84 -11.73 -31.06 -6.15
N ARG A 85 -12.65 -30.08 -6.17
CA ARG A 85 -13.41 -29.67 -7.37
C ARG A 85 -12.51 -29.13 -8.49
N ARG A 86 -11.34 -28.54 -8.18
CA ARG A 86 -10.33 -28.18 -9.19
C ARG A 86 -9.71 -29.44 -9.80
N THR A 87 -9.14 -30.33 -9.00
CA THR A 87 -8.51 -31.57 -9.51
C THR A 87 -9.51 -32.47 -10.25
N ALA A 88 -10.78 -32.52 -9.82
CA ALA A 88 -11.84 -33.22 -10.56
C ALA A 88 -12.07 -32.64 -11.96
N ARG A 89 -12.07 -31.30 -12.11
CA ARG A 89 -12.14 -30.62 -13.42
C ARG A 89 -10.91 -30.89 -14.26
N ASP A 90 -9.71 -30.85 -13.67
CA ASP A 90 -8.46 -31.12 -14.38
C ASP A 90 -8.47 -32.56 -14.96
N ILE A 91 -8.94 -33.55 -14.20
CA ILE A 91 -9.11 -34.94 -14.68
C ILE A 91 -10.14 -35.01 -15.81
N VAL A 92 -11.29 -34.35 -15.67
CA VAL A 92 -12.36 -34.35 -16.69
C VAL A 92 -11.90 -33.65 -17.99
N LEU A 93 -11.22 -32.51 -17.91
CA LEU A 93 -10.71 -31.78 -19.08
C LEU A 93 -9.70 -32.62 -19.89
N ASN A 94 -8.82 -33.36 -19.22
CA ASN A 94 -7.88 -34.27 -19.88
C ASN A 94 -8.57 -35.48 -20.54
N LEU A 95 -9.66 -35.96 -19.93
CA LEU A 95 -10.52 -36.99 -20.51
C LEU A 95 -11.36 -36.46 -21.69
N ASP A 96 -11.81 -35.21 -21.63
CA ASP A 96 -12.71 -34.61 -22.62
C ASP A 96 -12.09 -34.45 -24.01
N ALA A 97 -10.77 -34.37 -24.10
CA ALA A 97 -10.01 -34.48 -25.36
C ALA A 97 -10.19 -35.85 -26.07
N HIS A 98 -10.78 -36.84 -25.39
CA HIS A 98 -10.94 -38.22 -25.85
C HIS A 98 -12.40 -38.72 -25.74
N ARG A 99 -13.41 -37.84 -25.89
CA ARG A 99 -14.83 -38.22 -25.84
C ARG A 99 -15.20 -39.20 -27.00
N PRO A 100 -16.00 -40.25 -26.75
CA PRO A 100 -16.66 -40.59 -25.49
C PRO A 100 -15.70 -41.33 -24.54
N TRP A 101 -15.74 -40.99 -23.26
CA TRP A 101 -14.91 -41.62 -22.23
C TRP A 101 -15.75 -42.16 -21.07
N PHE A 102 -15.18 -43.07 -20.28
CA PHE A 102 -15.77 -43.51 -19.02
C PHE A 102 -14.81 -43.42 -17.83
N ILE A 103 -15.35 -43.04 -16.67
CA ILE A 103 -14.72 -43.25 -15.36
C ILE A 103 -15.50 -44.34 -14.64
N LYS A 104 -14.76 -45.29 -14.07
CA LYS A 104 -15.27 -46.26 -13.10
C LYS A 104 -14.42 -46.18 -11.84
N GLU A 105 -15.05 -45.86 -10.71
CA GLU A 105 -14.46 -45.97 -9.36
C GLU A 105 -15.61 -46.05 -8.34
N PRO A 106 -15.73 -47.12 -7.53
CA PRO A 106 -16.93 -47.32 -6.73
C PRO A 106 -17.25 -46.21 -5.70
N ARG A 107 -16.27 -45.47 -5.15
CA ARG A 107 -16.57 -44.36 -4.21
C ARG A 107 -17.31 -43.20 -4.88
N LEU A 108 -17.36 -43.14 -6.22
CA LEU A 108 -18.26 -42.21 -6.92
C LEU A 108 -19.72 -42.41 -6.51
N CYS A 109 -20.14 -43.60 -6.08
CA CYS A 109 -21.48 -43.81 -5.51
C CYS A 109 -21.80 -42.89 -4.31
N ILE A 110 -20.78 -42.48 -3.56
CA ILE A 110 -20.91 -41.66 -2.35
C ILE A 110 -20.26 -40.28 -2.47
N LEU A 111 -19.53 -40.01 -3.57
CA LEU A 111 -18.82 -38.76 -3.85
C LEU A 111 -19.29 -38.05 -5.14
N LEU A 112 -20.20 -38.63 -5.93
CA LEU A 112 -20.73 -38.01 -7.17
C LEU A 112 -21.19 -36.55 -7.00
N PRO A 113 -21.85 -36.12 -5.90
CA PRO A 113 -22.22 -34.71 -5.70
C PRO A 113 -21.05 -33.74 -5.83
N LEU A 114 -19.84 -34.15 -5.45
CA LEU A 114 -18.63 -33.33 -5.57
C LEU A 114 -18.04 -33.32 -7.00
N TRP A 115 -18.25 -34.39 -7.77
CA TRP A 115 -17.84 -34.49 -9.19
C TRP A 115 -18.80 -33.79 -10.15
N ARG A 116 -20.09 -33.65 -9.80
CA ARG A 116 -21.10 -33.01 -10.68
C ARG A 116 -20.68 -31.63 -11.18
N GLY A 117 -20.04 -30.82 -10.34
CA GLY A 117 -19.51 -29.49 -10.71
C GLY A 117 -18.30 -29.49 -11.66
N ALA A 118 -17.90 -30.66 -12.18
CA ALA A 118 -16.88 -30.85 -13.21
C ALA A 118 -17.44 -31.52 -14.49
N LEU A 119 -18.71 -31.94 -14.51
CA LEU A 119 -19.31 -32.72 -15.60
C LEU A 119 -20.32 -31.83 -16.36
N GLU A 120 -20.34 -31.95 -17.69
CA GLU A 120 -21.24 -31.20 -18.58
C GLU A 120 -22.48 -32.03 -18.95
N LEU A 121 -22.23 -33.23 -19.49
CA LEU A 121 -23.24 -34.15 -20.01
C LEU A 121 -22.92 -35.58 -19.54
N PRO A 122 -23.05 -35.84 -18.22
CA PRO A 122 -22.80 -37.15 -17.64
C PRO A 122 -23.94 -38.13 -17.93
N PHE A 123 -23.57 -39.37 -18.24
CA PHE A 123 -24.48 -40.52 -18.33
C PHE A 123 -24.08 -41.57 -17.30
N CYS A 124 -24.99 -41.92 -16.38
CA CYS A 124 -24.70 -42.79 -15.24
C CYS A 124 -25.11 -44.24 -15.52
N VAL A 125 -24.14 -45.16 -15.54
CA VAL A 125 -24.39 -46.60 -15.68
C VAL A 125 -24.30 -47.26 -14.31
N HIS A 126 -25.46 -47.59 -13.72
CA HIS A 126 -25.57 -48.23 -12.42
C HIS A 126 -25.44 -49.74 -12.55
N VAL A 127 -24.35 -50.32 -12.05
CA VAL A 127 -24.07 -51.77 -12.14
C VAL A 127 -24.30 -52.43 -10.79
N PHE A 128 -25.34 -53.24 -10.70
CA PHE A 128 -25.76 -53.87 -9.46
C PHE A 128 -25.74 -55.39 -9.54
N ARG A 129 -25.67 -55.99 -8.35
CA ARG A 129 -25.69 -57.43 -8.10
C ARG A 129 -26.42 -57.63 -6.77
N HIS A 130 -27.19 -58.69 -6.63
CA HIS A 130 -28.01 -58.95 -5.44
C HIS A 130 -27.18 -58.88 -4.15
N PRO A 131 -27.69 -58.23 -3.07
CA PRO A 131 -26.92 -57.87 -1.87
C PRO A 131 -26.09 -59.02 -1.26
N LEU A 132 -26.68 -60.20 -1.04
CA LEU A 132 -25.99 -61.34 -0.44
C LEU A 132 -24.77 -61.84 -1.23
N GLU A 133 -24.79 -61.86 -2.57
CA GLU A 133 -23.63 -62.28 -3.38
C GLU A 133 -22.48 -61.25 -3.26
N VAL A 134 -22.80 -59.96 -3.16
CA VAL A 134 -21.82 -58.89 -2.91
C VAL A 134 -21.26 -59.01 -1.49
N ALA A 135 -22.12 -59.16 -0.48
CA ALA A 135 -21.71 -59.29 0.92
C ALA A 135 -20.81 -60.52 1.14
N ARG A 136 -21.12 -61.67 0.51
CA ARG A 136 -20.24 -62.85 0.53
C ARG A 136 -18.91 -62.61 -0.18
N SER A 137 -18.90 -61.90 -1.32
CA SER A 137 -17.64 -61.51 -1.99
C SER A 137 -16.77 -60.58 -1.12
N LEU A 138 -17.39 -59.72 -0.32
CA LEU A 138 -16.72 -58.88 0.69
C LEU A 138 -16.25 -59.69 1.92
N LYS A 139 -17.00 -60.70 2.37
CA LYS A 139 -16.54 -61.64 3.43
C LYS A 139 -15.32 -62.41 2.97
N ALA A 140 -15.33 -62.95 1.75
CA ALA A 140 -14.18 -63.66 1.17
C ALA A 140 -12.96 -62.76 0.92
N ARG A 141 -13.12 -61.59 0.30
CA ARG A 141 -12.01 -60.68 -0.03
C ARG A 141 -11.49 -59.88 1.18
N ASN A 142 -12.39 -59.46 2.07
CA ASN A 142 -12.09 -58.47 3.11
C ASN A 142 -12.22 -58.99 4.55
N GLY A 143 -12.82 -60.16 4.78
CA GLY A 143 -13.23 -60.59 6.12
C GLY A 143 -14.34 -59.73 6.73
N ILE A 144 -15.04 -58.93 5.91
CA ILE A 144 -16.16 -58.09 6.34
C ILE A 144 -17.37 -58.99 6.68
N PRO A 145 -18.02 -58.86 7.84
CA PRO A 145 -19.22 -59.65 8.18
C PRO A 145 -20.36 -59.44 7.17
N ILE A 146 -21.20 -60.45 6.90
CA ILE A 146 -22.28 -60.33 5.90
C ILE A 146 -23.20 -59.16 6.21
N LYS A 147 -23.67 -59.02 7.46
CA LYS A 147 -24.52 -57.90 7.90
C LYS A 147 -23.91 -56.52 7.60
N VAL A 148 -22.57 -56.39 7.59
CA VAL A 148 -21.85 -55.16 7.22
C VAL A 148 -21.72 -55.01 5.71
N GLY A 149 -21.41 -56.09 4.99
CA GLY A 149 -21.36 -56.10 3.51
C GLY A 149 -22.72 -55.77 2.86
N LEU A 150 -23.81 -56.24 3.47
CA LEU A 150 -25.19 -55.92 3.13
C LEU A 150 -25.48 -54.42 3.34
N ALA A 151 -25.06 -53.85 4.48
CA ALA A 151 -25.23 -52.42 4.77
C ALA A 151 -24.36 -51.52 3.86
N LEU A 152 -23.13 -51.91 3.54
CA LEU A 152 -22.30 -51.18 2.58
C LEU A 152 -22.95 -51.18 1.17
N TRP A 153 -23.52 -52.31 0.75
CA TRP A 153 -24.28 -52.40 -0.50
C TRP A 153 -25.51 -51.49 -0.49
N GLU A 154 -26.27 -51.46 0.60
CA GLU A 154 -27.45 -50.61 0.76
C GLU A 154 -27.08 -49.12 0.70
N ALA A 155 -26.04 -48.72 1.42
CA ALA A 155 -25.54 -47.35 1.45
C ALA A 155 -24.98 -46.86 0.11
N TYR A 156 -24.14 -47.66 -0.56
CA TYR A 156 -23.55 -47.28 -1.84
C TYR A 156 -24.61 -47.12 -2.94
N ASN A 157 -25.49 -48.12 -3.13
CA ASN A 157 -26.50 -48.03 -4.20
C ASN A 157 -27.53 -46.92 -3.90
N THR A 158 -27.92 -46.73 -2.63
CA THR A 158 -28.83 -45.62 -2.25
C THR A 158 -28.23 -44.25 -2.59
N LYS A 159 -27.02 -43.94 -2.09
CA LYS A 159 -26.37 -42.65 -2.38
C LYS A 159 -26.11 -42.43 -3.87
N ALA A 160 -25.86 -43.50 -4.64
CA ALA A 160 -25.69 -43.42 -6.09
C ALA A 160 -27.00 -43.02 -6.80
N ILE A 161 -28.13 -43.68 -6.49
CA ILE A 161 -29.44 -43.39 -7.08
C ILE A 161 -29.89 -41.96 -6.75
N GLU A 162 -29.68 -41.54 -5.51
CA GLU A 162 -29.97 -40.18 -5.01
C GLU A 162 -29.14 -39.13 -5.75
N SER A 163 -27.81 -39.29 -5.79
CA SER A 163 -26.87 -38.34 -6.40
C SER A 163 -27.01 -38.20 -7.93
N SER A 164 -27.62 -39.18 -8.60
CA SER A 164 -27.88 -39.20 -10.05
C SER A 164 -29.36 -39.12 -10.42
N SER A 165 -30.24 -38.71 -9.49
CA SER A 165 -31.70 -38.79 -9.67
C SER A 165 -32.25 -37.94 -10.83
N ASP A 166 -31.57 -36.85 -11.16
CA ASP A 166 -31.85 -35.90 -12.26
C ASP A 166 -30.90 -36.05 -13.46
N LEU A 167 -30.06 -37.09 -13.49
CA LEU A 167 -29.09 -37.33 -14.57
C LEU A 167 -29.54 -38.46 -15.51
N PRO A 168 -29.24 -38.41 -16.82
CA PRO A 168 -29.40 -39.53 -17.74
C PRO A 168 -28.72 -40.79 -17.19
N ARG A 169 -29.45 -41.91 -17.13
CA ARG A 169 -28.99 -43.12 -16.45
C ARG A 169 -29.57 -44.42 -17.03
N LEU A 170 -28.83 -45.50 -16.86
CA LEU A 170 -29.23 -46.87 -17.17
C LEU A 170 -28.83 -47.80 -16.01
N PHE A 171 -29.60 -48.85 -15.79
CA PHE A 171 -29.36 -49.87 -14.76
C PHE A 171 -28.97 -51.19 -15.40
N VAL A 172 -27.92 -51.83 -14.90
CA VAL A 172 -27.34 -53.06 -15.44
C VAL A 172 -27.21 -54.11 -14.34
N SER A 173 -28.01 -55.17 -14.46
CA SER A 173 -27.90 -56.36 -13.61
C SER A 173 -26.70 -57.20 -14.02
N TYR A 174 -25.77 -57.42 -13.10
CA TYR A 174 -24.62 -58.30 -13.34
C TYR A 174 -25.01 -59.77 -13.55
N SER A 175 -26.19 -60.20 -13.08
CA SER A 175 -26.66 -61.57 -13.31
C SER A 175 -27.12 -61.75 -14.76
N GLU A 176 -27.93 -60.82 -15.28
CA GLU A 176 -28.36 -60.82 -16.69
C GLU A 176 -27.17 -60.62 -17.63
N LEU A 177 -26.22 -59.75 -17.29
CA LEU A 177 -25.03 -59.54 -18.13
C LEU A 177 -24.18 -60.80 -18.29
N LEU A 178 -24.16 -61.71 -17.31
CA LEU A 178 -23.47 -62.99 -17.41
C LEU A 178 -24.30 -64.10 -18.07
N SER A 179 -25.64 -64.08 -17.96
CA SER A 179 -26.50 -65.10 -18.57
C SER A 179 -26.91 -64.78 -20.01
N SER A 180 -26.95 -63.50 -20.37
CA SER A 180 -27.54 -62.99 -21.61
C SER A 180 -26.89 -61.65 -21.99
N PRO A 181 -25.60 -61.65 -22.36
CA PRO A 181 -24.85 -60.40 -22.58
C PRO A 181 -25.34 -59.57 -23.77
N GLU A 182 -25.78 -60.21 -24.86
CA GLU A 182 -26.16 -59.51 -26.10
C GLU A 182 -27.33 -58.52 -25.93
N PRO A 183 -28.48 -58.88 -25.32
CA PRO A 183 -29.53 -57.92 -24.97
C PRO A 183 -29.04 -56.74 -24.13
N VAL A 184 -28.24 -57.00 -23.09
CA VAL A 184 -27.73 -55.95 -22.18
C VAL A 184 -26.77 -55.00 -22.89
N VAL A 185 -25.91 -55.53 -23.78
CA VAL A 185 -24.98 -54.73 -24.60
C VAL A 185 -25.74 -53.90 -25.64
N ASN A 186 -26.78 -54.45 -26.28
CA ASN A 186 -27.62 -53.70 -27.21
C ASN A 186 -28.40 -52.59 -26.50
N GLN A 187 -29.02 -52.86 -25.36
CA GLN A 187 -29.70 -51.84 -24.54
C GLN A 187 -28.75 -50.73 -24.10
N LEU A 188 -27.54 -51.08 -23.64
CA LEU A 188 -26.50 -50.14 -23.24
C LEU A 188 -26.08 -49.26 -24.43
N ARG A 189 -25.81 -49.86 -25.59
CA ARG A 189 -25.46 -49.19 -26.85
C ARG A 189 -26.55 -48.20 -27.27
N GLU A 190 -27.79 -48.66 -27.40
CA GLU A 190 -28.91 -47.89 -27.93
C GLU A 190 -29.31 -46.73 -27.00
N THR A 191 -29.35 -46.96 -25.70
CA THR A 191 -29.63 -45.90 -24.71
C THR A 191 -28.53 -44.83 -24.73
N MET A 192 -27.26 -45.24 -24.77
CA MET A 192 -26.12 -44.32 -24.79
C MET A 192 -25.99 -43.54 -26.10
N SER A 193 -26.26 -44.17 -27.25
CA SER A 193 -26.32 -43.50 -28.55
C SER A 193 -27.47 -42.50 -28.61
N SER A 194 -28.67 -42.90 -28.19
CA SER A 194 -29.86 -42.02 -28.17
C SER A 194 -29.67 -40.81 -27.25
N ALA A 195 -28.99 -41.00 -26.10
CA ALA A 195 -28.74 -39.94 -25.13
C ALA A 195 -27.59 -38.98 -25.52
N SER A 196 -26.84 -39.22 -26.61
CA SER A 196 -25.63 -38.42 -26.90
C SER A 196 -25.24 -38.23 -28.36
N GLY A 197 -25.87 -38.92 -29.31
CA GLY A 197 -25.52 -38.87 -30.74
C GLY A 197 -24.22 -39.58 -31.13
N TYR A 198 -23.51 -40.22 -30.19
CA TYR A 198 -22.35 -41.04 -30.49
C TYR A 198 -22.78 -42.43 -30.95
N ASP A 199 -22.28 -42.90 -32.10
CA ASP A 199 -22.39 -44.32 -32.45
C ASP A 199 -21.40 -45.14 -31.61
N PHE A 200 -21.92 -46.10 -30.85
CA PHE A 200 -21.11 -46.97 -29.99
C PHE A 200 -20.94 -48.33 -30.68
N ARG A 201 -19.69 -48.78 -30.82
CA ARG A 201 -19.35 -50.04 -31.47
C ARG A 201 -20.07 -51.20 -30.77
N SER A 202 -20.71 -52.08 -31.53
CA SER A 202 -21.14 -53.38 -31.00
C SER A 202 -19.94 -54.34 -30.92
N PRO A 203 -19.57 -54.87 -29.74
CA PRO A 203 -18.56 -55.91 -29.62
C PRO A 203 -19.03 -57.22 -30.25
N SER A 204 -18.12 -57.99 -30.84
CA SER A 204 -18.45 -59.33 -31.36
C SER A 204 -18.68 -60.36 -30.24
N ALA A 205 -19.44 -61.42 -30.52
CA ALA A 205 -19.68 -62.52 -29.57
C ALA A 205 -18.36 -63.13 -29.02
N VAL A 206 -17.28 -63.14 -29.82
CA VAL A 206 -15.95 -63.60 -29.40
C VAL A 206 -15.32 -62.66 -28.37
N GLU A 207 -15.43 -61.34 -28.55
CA GLU A 207 -14.94 -60.34 -27.60
C GLU A 207 -15.75 -60.33 -26.30
N LEU A 208 -17.06 -60.57 -26.40
CA LEU A 208 -17.95 -60.75 -25.24
C LEU A 208 -17.54 -62.00 -24.44
N ALA A 209 -17.43 -63.17 -25.10
CA ALA A 209 -17.07 -64.43 -24.44
C ALA A 209 -15.68 -64.39 -23.79
N GLY A 210 -14.68 -63.78 -24.43
CA GLY A 210 -13.34 -63.62 -23.84
C GLY A 210 -13.27 -62.64 -22.66
N SER A 211 -14.24 -61.72 -22.56
CA SER A 211 -14.27 -60.68 -21.51
C SER A 211 -15.18 -61.02 -20.33
N LEU A 212 -16.32 -61.68 -20.59
CA LEU A 212 -17.36 -62.00 -19.61
C LEU A 212 -17.20 -63.40 -19.04
N ASP A 213 -16.13 -63.55 -18.26
CA ASP A 213 -15.71 -64.82 -17.69
C ASP A 213 -16.65 -65.27 -16.55
N ASN A 214 -17.51 -66.24 -16.87
CA ASN A 214 -18.53 -66.75 -15.96
C ASN A 214 -17.92 -67.52 -14.76
N SER A 215 -16.65 -67.96 -14.85
CA SER A 215 -15.97 -68.61 -13.72
C SER A 215 -15.77 -67.67 -12.52
N LEU A 216 -15.69 -66.35 -12.76
CA LEU A 216 -15.55 -65.32 -11.74
C LEU A 216 -16.80 -65.17 -10.84
N ARG A 217 -17.93 -65.82 -11.18
CA ARG A 217 -19.12 -65.89 -10.32
C ARG A 217 -18.99 -66.96 -9.23
N HIS A 218 -17.90 -66.92 -8.46
CA HIS A 218 -17.58 -67.86 -7.36
C HIS A 218 -18.57 -67.86 -6.16
N GLN A 219 -19.69 -67.15 -6.25
CA GLN A 219 -20.68 -66.98 -5.18
C GLN A 219 -22.06 -66.97 -5.82
N ARG A 220 -22.98 -67.79 -5.28
CA ARG A 220 -24.37 -67.97 -5.72
C ARG A 220 -25.36 -67.76 -4.56
N HIS A 221 -26.65 -67.67 -4.89
CA HIS A 221 -27.75 -67.49 -3.95
C HIS A 221 -28.29 -68.79 -3.36
N GLU A 222 -27.55 -69.33 -2.39
CA GLU A 222 -28.04 -70.34 -1.43
C GLU A 222 -28.07 -69.68 -0.04
N VAL A 223 -29.12 -69.84 0.77
CA VAL A 223 -29.26 -69.08 2.03
C VAL A 223 -28.72 -69.87 3.23
N ASP A 224 -27.53 -69.51 3.70
CA ASP A 224 -26.92 -70.08 4.91
C ASP A 224 -27.48 -69.42 6.18
N GLY A 225 -28.69 -69.83 6.56
CA GLY A 225 -29.33 -69.44 7.82
C GLY A 225 -29.97 -68.05 7.83
N ILE A 226 -30.81 -67.85 8.85
CA ILE A 226 -31.67 -66.65 8.98
C ILE A 226 -30.84 -65.39 9.29
N GLU A 227 -29.70 -65.53 9.97
CA GLU A 227 -28.86 -64.42 10.41
C GLU A 227 -28.12 -63.67 9.29
N ASP A 228 -27.61 -64.37 8.28
CA ASP A 228 -26.86 -63.77 7.15
C ASP A 228 -27.80 -63.38 5.97
N SER A 229 -29.12 -63.39 6.18
CA SER A 229 -30.13 -63.00 5.17
C SER A 229 -30.27 -61.47 5.01
N PRO A 230 -30.53 -60.94 3.80
CA PRO A 230 -30.82 -59.51 3.58
C PRO A 230 -32.06 -59.01 4.33
N SER A 231 -32.05 -57.73 4.70
CA SER A 231 -33.21 -57.06 5.30
C SER A 231 -34.34 -56.81 4.27
N LYS A 232 -35.56 -56.53 4.75
CA LYS A 232 -36.67 -56.10 3.88
C LYS A 232 -36.35 -54.83 3.08
N SER A 233 -35.55 -53.89 3.61
CA SER A 233 -35.14 -52.69 2.86
C SER A 233 -34.08 -53.00 1.80
N GLN A 234 -33.21 -53.99 2.04
CA GLN A 234 -32.19 -54.43 1.09
C GLN A 234 -32.79 -55.24 -0.06
N LEU A 235 -33.84 -56.04 0.21
CA LEU A 235 -34.61 -56.71 -0.82
C LEU A 235 -35.43 -55.70 -1.65
N ALA A 236 -36.16 -54.79 -1.01
CA ALA A 236 -36.92 -53.74 -1.72
C ALA A 236 -36.03 -52.83 -2.59
N LEU A 237 -34.80 -52.52 -2.14
CA LEU A 237 -33.82 -51.79 -2.96
C LEU A 237 -33.29 -52.63 -4.15
N TYR A 238 -33.20 -53.95 -3.99
CA TYR A 238 -32.80 -54.85 -5.08
C TYR A 238 -33.93 -55.03 -6.10
N GLU A 239 -35.17 -55.18 -5.64
CA GLU A 239 -36.39 -55.22 -6.45
C GLU A 239 -36.54 -53.93 -7.27
N LEU A 240 -36.42 -52.75 -6.63
CA LEU A 240 -36.39 -51.44 -7.29
C LEU A 240 -35.30 -51.33 -8.37
N LEU A 241 -34.11 -51.88 -8.11
CA LEU A 241 -33.01 -51.89 -9.09
C LEU A 241 -33.29 -52.82 -10.28
N THR A 242 -33.98 -53.95 -10.06
CA THR A 242 -34.42 -54.86 -11.13
C THR A 242 -35.53 -54.24 -11.98
N GLU A 243 -36.54 -53.60 -11.38
CA GLU A 243 -37.56 -52.84 -12.11
C GLU A 243 -36.97 -51.69 -12.95
N ALA A 244 -35.87 -51.09 -12.47
CA ALA A 244 -35.15 -50.03 -13.15
C ALA A 244 -34.41 -50.46 -14.43
N VAL A 245 -34.09 -51.76 -14.59
CA VAL A 245 -33.49 -52.29 -15.83
C VAL A 245 -34.48 -52.19 -17.00
N ALA A 246 -35.76 -52.46 -16.75
CA ALA A 246 -36.80 -52.39 -17.78
C ALA A 246 -37.33 -50.97 -18.00
N THR A 247 -37.40 -50.15 -16.95
CA THR A 247 -38.05 -48.82 -17.01
C THR A 247 -37.08 -47.64 -17.17
N GLY A 248 -35.79 -47.81 -16.88
CA GLY A 248 -34.80 -46.73 -16.77
C GLY A 248 -35.02 -45.77 -15.60
N ALA A 249 -36.10 -45.96 -14.81
CA ALA A 249 -36.54 -45.04 -13.78
C ALA A 249 -36.42 -45.68 -12.38
N THR A 250 -36.16 -44.84 -11.38
CA THR A 250 -36.25 -45.21 -9.96
C THR A 250 -36.78 -44.03 -9.16
N THR A 251 -37.68 -44.31 -8.22
CA THR A 251 -37.93 -43.43 -7.07
C THR A 251 -36.66 -43.36 -6.21
N THR A 252 -36.29 -42.18 -5.70
CA THR A 252 -35.12 -42.05 -4.82
C THR A 252 -35.34 -42.81 -3.50
N PRO A 253 -34.57 -43.90 -3.21
CA PRO A 253 -34.70 -44.61 -1.96
C PRO A 253 -34.06 -43.81 -0.83
N ARG A 254 -34.60 -43.90 0.39
CA ARG A 254 -34.03 -43.25 1.58
C ARG A 254 -33.18 -44.24 2.37
N LEU A 255 -31.92 -43.89 2.64
CA LEU A 255 -31.00 -44.75 3.40
C LEU A 255 -31.53 -45.02 4.82
N PRO A 256 -31.79 -46.28 5.22
CA PRO A 256 -32.34 -46.57 6.53
C PRO A 256 -31.36 -46.28 7.68
N ARG A 257 -31.88 -45.75 8.80
CA ARG A 257 -31.09 -45.55 10.03
C ARG A 257 -30.46 -46.85 10.55
N SER A 258 -31.11 -47.99 10.31
CA SER A 258 -30.60 -49.34 10.62
C SER A 258 -29.30 -49.65 9.86
N CYS A 259 -29.21 -49.29 8.58
CA CYS A 259 -28.01 -49.46 7.76
C CYS A 259 -26.82 -48.69 8.36
N LEU A 260 -26.98 -47.38 8.55
CA LEU A 260 -25.92 -46.54 9.14
C LEU A 260 -25.52 -47.01 10.54
N ASN A 261 -26.47 -47.48 11.35
CA ASN A 261 -26.19 -48.00 12.69
C ASN A 261 -25.47 -49.37 12.66
N ALA A 262 -25.65 -50.20 11.63
CA ALA A 262 -24.87 -51.42 11.44
C ALA A 262 -23.42 -51.10 11.07
N LEU A 263 -23.20 -50.12 10.20
CA LEU A 263 -21.86 -49.63 9.83
C LEU A 263 -21.16 -48.99 11.05
N ARG A 264 -21.81 -48.05 11.74
CA ARG A 264 -21.31 -47.42 12.99
C ARG A 264 -20.78 -48.43 14.00
N ARG A 265 -21.53 -49.51 14.24
CA ARG A 265 -21.15 -50.57 15.20
C ARG A 265 -19.85 -51.27 14.79
N PHE A 266 -19.71 -51.66 13.52
CA PHE A 266 -18.50 -52.30 13.00
C PHE A 266 -17.29 -51.35 12.91
N GLU A 267 -17.53 -50.08 12.58
CA GLU A 267 -16.50 -49.04 12.59
C GLU A 267 -15.99 -48.80 14.03
N SER A 268 -16.88 -48.86 15.03
CA SER A 268 -16.53 -48.71 16.46
C SER A 268 -15.93 -49.95 17.13
N SER A 269 -16.17 -51.17 16.61
CA SER A 269 -15.73 -52.42 17.27
C SER A 269 -14.24 -52.73 17.10
N GLY A 270 -13.53 -52.02 16.22
CA GLY A 270 -12.14 -52.29 15.88
C GLY A 270 -11.93 -53.57 15.05
N GLU A 271 -12.98 -54.34 14.75
CA GLU A 271 -12.92 -55.57 13.98
C GLU A 271 -12.40 -55.35 12.55
N HIS A 272 -12.61 -54.15 11.99
CA HIS A 272 -12.02 -53.68 10.74
C HIS A 272 -10.49 -53.82 10.71
N LEU A 273 -9.82 -53.38 11.80
CA LEU A 273 -8.36 -53.48 11.94
C LEU A 273 -7.92 -54.94 12.08
N ALA A 274 -8.64 -55.73 12.88
CA ALA A 274 -8.39 -57.15 13.02
C ALA A 274 -8.58 -57.92 11.69
N ALA A 275 -9.58 -57.56 10.89
CA ALA A 275 -9.83 -58.14 9.57
C ALA A 275 -8.78 -57.74 8.52
N ARG A 276 -8.14 -56.57 8.66
CA ARG A 276 -6.95 -56.19 7.88
C ARG A 276 -5.72 -57.03 8.30
N MET A 277 -5.45 -57.16 9.60
CA MET A 277 -4.31 -57.94 10.12
C MET A 277 -4.42 -59.44 9.80
N ARG A 278 -5.60 -60.06 10.01
CA ARG A 278 -5.83 -61.49 9.73
C ARG A 278 -5.53 -61.86 8.28
N ARG A 279 -5.83 -60.99 7.31
CA ARG A 279 -5.55 -61.21 5.88
C ARG A 279 -4.08 -61.11 5.51
N SER A 280 -3.31 -60.27 6.19
CA SER A 280 -1.84 -60.24 6.04
C SER A 280 -1.25 -61.61 6.40
N ASN A 281 -1.69 -62.18 7.52
CA ASN A 281 -1.16 -63.45 8.03
C ASN A 281 -1.73 -64.67 7.28
N ALA A 282 -2.97 -64.60 6.77
CA ALA A 282 -3.60 -65.70 6.03
C ALA A 282 -2.97 -65.91 4.64
N ARG A 283 -2.63 -64.82 3.93
CA ARG A 283 -1.88 -64.89 2.65
C ARG A 283 -0.53 -65.59 2.78
N GLN A 284 0.04 -65.60 3.98
CA GLN A 284 1.35 -66.15 4.29
C GLN A 284 1.33 -67.63 4.71
N ARG A 285 0.15 -68.29 4.67
CA ARG A 285 -0.05 -69.71 5.04
C ARG A 285 -0.68 -70.56 3.93
N ALA A 286 -0.95 -69.99 2.76
CA ALA A 286 -1.70 -70.63 1.69
C ALA A 286 -0.81 -71.24 0.58
N ASN A 287 0.52 -71.18 0.72
CA ASN A 287 1.48 -71.66 -0.28
C ASN A 287 2.02 -73.08 0.01
N ASP A 288 1.74 -73.65 1.19
CA ASP A 288 2.52 -74.75 1.75
C ASP A 288 1.80 -76.11 1.63
N HIS A 289 1.60 -76.65 0.42
CA HIS A 289 1.32 -78.09 0.21
C HIS A 289 1.46 -78.54 -1.26
N ASP A 290 2.53 -79.29 -1.57
CA ASP A 290 2.56 -80.66 -2.16
C ASP A 290 3.96 -80.93 -2.80
N THR A 291 4.48 -82.16 -2.76
CA THR A 291 5.94 -82.40 -2.88
C THR A 291 6.39 -83.54 -3.81
N ASP A 292 7.15 -83.17 -4.85
CA ASP A 292 7.96 -84.05 -5.73
C ASP A 292 9.47 -83.95 -5.36
N PRO A 293 10.30 -85.00 -5.45
CA PRO A 293 11.75 -84.90 -5.19
C PRO A 293 12.53 -83.89 -6.06
N ARG A 294 12.10 -83.60 -7.29
CA ARG A 294 12.62 -82.47 -8.11
C ARG A 294 12.08 -81.13 -7.63
N LEU A 295 10.87 -81.09 -7.08
CA LEU A 295 10.40 -79.92 -6.33
C LEU A 295 11.19 -79.73 -5.03
N ALA A 296 11.75 -80.77 -4.39
CA ALA A 296 12.58 -80.59 -3.19
C ALA A 296 13.90 -79.84 -3.47
N LEU A 297 14.59 -80.15 -4.58
CA LEU A 297 15.79 -79.39 -4.98
C LEU A 297 15.44 -77.94 -5.36
N LYS A 298 14.35 -77.77 -6.14
CA LYS A 298 13.82 -76.44 -6.44
C LYS A 298 13.23 -75.72 -5.23
N SER A 299 12.81 -76.43 -4.18
CA SER A 299 12.42 -75.85 -2.90
C SER A 299 13.65 -75.29 -2.24
N MET A 300 14.78 -76.02 -2.15
CA MET A 300 16.01 -75.46 -1.59
C MET A 300 16.50 -74.21 -2.35
N GLU A 301 16.40 -74.20 -3.68
CA GLU A 301 16.67 -73.00 -4.50
C GLU A 301 15.66 -71.87 -4.23
N LEU A 302 14.36 -72.19 -4.14
CA LEU A 302 13.27 -71.27 -3.86
C LEU A 302 13.28 -70.75 -2.42
N ASP A 303 13.75 -71.53 -1.45
CA ASP A 303 13.89 -71.20 -0.03
C ASP A 303 15.08 -70.26 0.16
N GLN A 304 16.19 -70.49 -0.57
CA GLN A 304 17.28 -69.51 -0.67
C GLN A 304 16.81 -68.22 -1.36
N ALA A 305 16.02 -68.31 -2.43
CA ALA A 305 15.45 -67.15 -3.10
C ALA A 305 14.42 -66.40 -2.22
N LEU A 306 13.55 -67.10 -1.49
CA LEU A 306 12.55 -66.56 -0.58
C LEU A 306 13.22 -65.95 0.66
N LYS A 307 14.28 -66.56 1.18
CA LYS A 307 15.13 -65.97 2.22
C LYS A 307 15.77 -64.68 1.73
N ALA A 308 16.41 -64.69 0.55
CA ALA A 308 16.98 -63.48 -0.06
C ALA A 308 15.92 -62.41 -0.40
N VAL A 309 14.70 -62.80 -0.77
CA VAL A 309 13.56 -61.91 -1.00
C VAL A 309 12.99 -61.38 0.33
N SER A 310 13.01 -62.16 1.41
CA SER A 310 12.62 -61.74 2.76
C SER A 310 13.63 -60.76 3.36
N GLU A 311 14.92 -61.03 3.19
CA GLU A 311 16.03 -60.12 3.55
C GLU A 311 15.95 -58.82 2.73
N LYS A 312 15.70 -58.90 1.42
CA LYS A 312 15.45 -57.71 0.59
C LYS A 312 14.15 -56.99 0.94
N SER A 313 13.08 -57.69 1.29
CA SER A 313 11.77 -57.10 1.66
C SER A 313 11.84 -56.40 3.01
N THR A 314 12.54 -56.97 3.99
CA THR A 314 12.83 -56.31 5.27
C THR A 314 13.79 -55.13 5.10
N ALA A 315 14.80 -55.23 4.22
CA ALA A 315 15.63 -54.09 3.84
C ALA A 315 14.81 -52.96 3.17
N ILE A 316 13.93 -53.29 2.22
CA ILE A 316 13.01 -52.35 1.56
C ILE A 316 12.03 -51.73 2.58
N SER A 317 11.49 -52.52 3.51
CA SER A 317 10.61 -52.02 4.59
C SER A 317 11.35 -51.02 5.49
N ASN A 318 12.62 -51.30 5.82
CA ASN A 318 13.44 -50.41 6.64
C ASN A 318 13.89 -49.16 5.85
N ALA A 319 14.21 -49.30 4.56
CA ALA A 319 14.45 -48.16 3.67
C ALA A 319 13.20 -47.28 3.49
N ALA A 320 12.01 -47.87 3.37
CA ALA A 320 10.75 -47.13 3.31
C ALA A 320 10.45 -46.37 4.62
N LYS A 321 10.69 -46.98 5.79
CA LYS A 321 10.62 -46.29 7.09
C LYS A 321 11.64 -45.15 7.19
N SER A 322 12.84 -45.33 6.64
CA SER A 322 13.88 -44.29 6.59
C SER A 322 13.45 -43.14 5.68
N ASN A 323 12.98 -43.44 4.47
CA ASN A 323 12.47 -42.45 3.52
C ASN A 323 11.25 -41.70 4.07
N ALA A 324 10.36 -42.36 4.82
CA ALA A 324 9.25 -41.70 5.50
C ALA A 324 9.75 -40.68 6.54
N LYS A 325 10.72 -41.05 7.39
CA LYS A 325 11.36 -40.11 8.34
C LYS A 325 12.06 -38.96 7.64
N LEU A 326 12.84 -39.25 6.59
CA LEU A 326 13.52 -38.21 5.79
C LEU A 326 12.52 -37.28 5.10
N THR A 327 11.36 -37.78 4.65
CA THR A 327 10.28 -36.96 4.10
C THR A 327 9.63 -36.08 5.18
N GLU A 328 9.45 -36.60 6.40
CA GLU A 328 8.96 -35.83 7.56
C GLU A 328 9.96 -34.74 7.99
N GLU A 329 11.26 -35.02 7.98
CA GLU A 329 12.31 -34.02 8.21
C GLU A 329 12.38 -32.98 7.09
N LEU A 330 12.24 -33.39 5.83
CA LEU A 330 12.33 -32.50 4.67
C LEU A 330 11.10 -31.60 4.57
N THR A 331 9.91 -32.09 4.90
CA THR A 331 8.71 -31.24 5.03
C THR A 331 8.85 -30.23 6.18
N LYS A 332 9.35 -30.64 7.37
CA LYS A 332 9.67 -29.71 8.48
C LYS A 332 10.70 -28.65 8.07
N LYS A 333 11.80 -29.05 7.40
CA LYS A 333 12.82 -28.12 6.88
C LYS A 333 12.24 -27.18 5.82
N ASN A 334 11.35 -27.65 4.95
CA ASN A 334 10.66 -26.80 3.97
C ASN A 334 9.70 -25.79 4.62
N THR A 335 8.99 -26.15 5.70
CA THR A 335 8.16 -25.18 6.44
C THR A 335 8.99 -24.14 7.18
N ASP A 336 10.13 -24.53 7.78
CA ASP A 336 11.08 -23.60 8.40
C ASP A 336 11.73 -22.66 7.35
N LEU A 337 12.10 -23.18 6.18
CA LEU A 337 12.57 -22.37 5.05
C LEU A 337 11.51 -21.41 4.51
N ALA A 338 10.23 -21.81 4.46
CA ALA A 338 9.14 -20.92 4.06
C ALA A 338 8.97 -19.77 5.06
N LEU A 339 8.95 -20.07 6.36
CA LEU A 339 8.89 -19.06 7.43
C LEU A 339 10.10 -18.11 7.40
N LYS A 340 11.31 -18.64 7.17
CA LYS A 340 12.54 -17.84 7.02
C LYS A 340 12.53 -16.97 5.77
N ASN A 341 12.00 -17.46 4.64
CA ASN A 341 11.83 -16.66 3.43
C ASN A 341 10.82 -15.53 3.62
N ASP A 342 9.72 -15.75 4.33
CA ASP A 342 8.76 -14.69 4.64
C ASP A 342 9.28 -13.68 5.67
N ALA A 343 10.08 -14.13 6.64
CA ALA A 343 10.85 -13.24 7.52
C ALA A 343 11.87 -12.40 6.73
N LEU A 344 12.57 -12.99 5.76
CA LEU A 344 13.51 -12.31 4.89
C LEU A 344 12.81 -11.23 4.04
N LYS A 345 11.67 -11.55 3.42
CA LYS A 345 10.85 -10.56 2.67
C LYS A 345 10.48 -9.35 3.54
N ARG A 346 10.04 -9.59 4.78
CA ARG A 346 9.70 -8.52 5.75
C ARG A 346 10.92 -7.68 6.12
N LEU A 347 12.08 -8.32 6.34
CA LEU A 347 13.32 -7.63 6.67
C LEU A 347 13.84 -6.78 5.50
N THR A 348 13.79 -7.29 4.27
CA THR A 348 14.13 -6.51 3.06
C THR A 348 13.23 -5.28 2.92
N ALA A 349 11.92 -5.44 3.11
CA ALA A 349 10.97 -4.32 3.08
C ALA A 349 11.25 -3.26 4.16
N ASP A 350 11.65 -3.66 5.37
CA ASP A 350 12.07 -2.71 6.41
C ASP A 350 13.42 -2.05 6.09
N VAL A 351 14.39 -2.78 5.52
CA VAL A 351 15.67 -2.20 5.05
C VAL A 351 15.44 -1.16 3.96
N ASP A 352 14.58 -1.41 2.99
CA ASP A 352 14.26 -0.46 1.93
C ASP A 352 13.43 0.73 2.43
N ASN A 353 12.53 0.52 3.39
CA ASN A 353 11.87 1.61 4.11
C ASN A 353 12.88 2.49 4.87
N ARG A 354 13.84 1.89 5.58
CA ARG A 354 14.93 2.62 6.27
C ARG A 354 15.84 3.37 5.29
N ARG A 355 16.19 2.79 4.15
CA ARG A 355 16.93 3.47 3.06
C ARG A 355 16.18 4.70 2.56
N ASN A 356 14.88 4.59 2.31
CA ASN A 356 14.03 5.71 1.91
C ASN A 356 13.90 6.81 2.99
N VAL A 357 13.93 6.44 4.27
CA VAL A 357 13.97 7.41 5.39
C VAL A 357 15.33 8.09 5.51
N LEU A 358 16.44 7.37 5.29
CA LEU A 358 17.79 7.94 5.27
C LEU A 358 17.98 8.92 4.11
N ALA A 359 17.62 8.54 2.88
CA ALA A 359 17.73 9.42 1.72
C ALA A 359 17.01 10.77 1.91
N LYS A 360 15.82 10.76 2.54
CA LYS A 360 15.07 11.98 2.90
C LYS A 360 15.72 12.79 4.04
N ARG A 361 16.48 12.16 4.93
CA ARG A 361 17.31 12.85 5.93
C ARG A 361 18.53 13.49 5.26
N ASP A 362 19.18 12.80 4.34
CA ASP A 362 20.38 13.28 3.64
C ASP A 362 20.06 14.41 2.64
N GLU A 363 18.85 14.40 2.06
CA GLU A 363 18.24 15.55 1.36
C GLU A 363 18.06 16.73 2.31
N ARG A 364 17.33 16.56 3.42
CA ARG A 364 17.10 17.63 4.40
C ARG A 364 18.39 18.16 5.06
N ILE A 365 19.41 17.33 5.24
CA ILE A 365 20.73 17.75 5.73
C ILE A 365 21.40 18.67 4.71
N ARG A 366 21.38 18.33 3.41
CA ARG A 366 21.91 19.20 2.35
C ARG A 366 21.18 20.56 2.30
N ASP A 367 19.85 20.57 2.38
CA ASP A 367 19.06 21.81 2.44
C ASP A 367 19.47 22.70 3.63
N ILE A 368 19.65 22.08 4.81
CA ILE A 368 20.08 22.79 6.03
C ILE A 368 21.52 23.31 5.89
N THR A 369 22.44 22.54 5.30
CA THR A 369 23.81 22.99 5.06
C THR A 369 23.85 24.22 4.14
N VAL A 370 23.10 24.21 3.02
CA VAL A 370 23.05 25.35 2.09
C VAL A 370 22.46 26.61 2.75
N GLU A 371 21.42 26.45 3.58
CA GLU A 371 20.86 27.57 4.34
C GLU A 371 21.80 28.07 5.47
N LEU A 372 22.61 27.19 6.06
CA LEU A 372 23.65 27.57 7.03
C LEU A 372 24.82 28.32 6.36
N GLU A 373 25.31 27.84 5.22
CA GLU A 373 26.34 28.51 4.41
C GLU A 373 25.86 29.91 3.98
N ARG A 374 24.61 30.01 3.51
CA ARG A 374 23.97 31.29 3.18
C ARG A 374 23.89 32.24 4.37
N ARG A 375 23.57 31.73 5.57
CA ARG A 375 23.53 32.52 6.80
C ARG A 375 24.91 32.95 7.28
N ALA A 376 25.92 32.10 7.15
CA ALA A 376 27.30 32.44 7.47
C ALA A 376 27.83 33.55 6.57
N ALA A 377 27.59 33.47 5.25
CA ALA A 377 27.93 34.53 4.31
C ALA A 377 27.19 35.85 4.61
N ALA A 378 25.90 35.77 4.99
CA ALA A 378 25.13 36.95 5.40
C ALA A 378 25.60 37.54 6.75
N LEU A 379 26.12 36.71 7.66
CA LEU A 379 26.71 37.18 8.93
C LEU A 379 28.03 37.91 8.67
N ALA A 380 28.93 37.32 7.88
CA ALA A 380 30.23 37.92 7.55
C ALA A 380 30.05 39.32 6.92
N ALA A 381 29.14 39.45 5.94
CA ALA A 381 28.79 40.75 5.35
C ALA A 381 28.21 41.77 6.37
N LYS A 382 27.67 41.32 7.51
CA LYS A 382 27.26 42.21 8.62
C LYS A 382 28.36 42.49 9.62
N GLU A 383 29.38 41.65 9.71
CA GLU A 383 30.61 41.95 10.45
C GLU A 383 31.47 42.98 9.69
N ASP A 384 31.50 42.90 8.35
CA ASP A 384 32.09 43.91 7.46
C ASP A 384 31.37 45.28 7.55
N ASP A 385 30.03 45.31 7.40
CA ASP A 385 29.21 46.52 7.61
C ASP A 385 29.51 47.18 8.97
N LEU A 386 29.64 46.37 10.03
CA LEU A 386 29.97 46.84 11.38
C LEU A 386 31.41 47.34 11.49
N GLY A 387 32.34 46.78 10.73
CA GLY A 387 33.71 47.28 10.58
C GLY A 387 33.74 48.69 10.00
N GLU A 388 33.14 48.89 8.82
CA GLU A 388 33.05 50.22 8.19
C GLU A 388 32.35 51.24 9.09
N LEU A 389 31.27 50.83 9.76
CA LEU A 389 30.53 51.71 10.67
C LEU A 389 31.35 52.10 11.90
N ARG A 390 32.14 51.17 12.48
CA ARG A 390 33.07 51.46 13.58
C ARG A 390 34.15 52.45 13.13
N GLU A 391 34.79 52.23 11.98
CA GLU A 391 35.76 53.19 11.45
C GLU A 391 35.13 54.57 11.23
N ARG A 392 33.89 54.63 10.68
CA ARG A 392 33.17 55.88 10.48
C ARG A 392 32.89 56.61 11.79
N VAL A 393 32.56 55.88 12.86
CA VAL A 393 32.41 56.45 14.21
C VAL A 393 33.76 57.00 14.69
N THR A 394 34.87 56.26 14.57
CA THR A 394 36.20 56.74 14.94
C THR A 394 36.61 58.00 14.16
N ARG A 395 36.36 58.03 12.84
CA ARG A 395 36.61 59.21 11.98
C ARG A 395 35.78 60.42 12.41
N LEU A 396 34.50 60.23 12.75
CA LEU A 396 33.62 61.29 13.25
C LEU A 396 34.02 61.78 14.64
N GLN A 397 34.44 60.89 15.55
CA GLN A 397 34.95 61.25 16.88
C GLN A 397 36.24 62.07 16.79
N ALA A 398 37.18 61.67 15.94
CA ALA A 398 38.40 62.44 15.69
C ALA A 398 38.10 63.82 15.09
N SER A 399 37.19 63.89 14.11
CA SER A 399 36.74 65.16 13.51
C SER A 399 36.03 66.07 14.51
N PHE A 400 35.19 65.50 15.39
CA PHE A 400 34.52 66.25 16.46
C PHE A 400 35.53 66.79 17.47
N SER A 401 36.50 65.98 17.92
CA SER A 401 37.57 66.41 18.82
C SER A 401 38.41 67.55 18.22
N ALA A 402 38.75 67.46 16.93
CA ALA A 402 39.45 68.53 16.22
C ALA A 402 38.62 69.83 16.15
N LYS A 403 37.30 69.74 15.92
CA LYS A 403 36.42 70.93 15.92
C LYS A 403 36.16 71.50 17.32
N ASP A 404 36.12 70.66 18.36
CA ASP A 404 36.06 71.12 19.76
C ASP A 404 37.36 71.85 20.17
N ALA A 405 38.53 71.42 19.69
CA ALA A 405 39.78 72.16 19.83
C ALA A 405 39.76 73.49 19.08
N GLU A 406 39.35 73.51 17.81
CA GLU A 406 39.20 74.73 17.00
C GLU A 406 38.24 75.74 17.64
N VAL A 407 37.12 75.29 18.20
CA VAL A 407 36.18 76.13 18.96
C VAL A 407 36.82 76.68 20.24
N LYS A 408 37.62 75.89 20.96
CA LYS A 408 38.34 76.37 22.16
C LYS A 408 39.43 77.39 21.82
N ASP A 409 40.09 77.23 20.69
CA ASP A 409 41.10 78.18 20.22
C ASP A 409 40.44 79.51 19.79
N LEU A 410 39.34 79.45 19.03
CA LEU A 410 38.52 80.62 18.69
C LEU A 410 37.94 81.32 19.93
N ILE A 411 37.54 80.59 20.97
CA ILE A 411 37.11 81.19 22.25
C ILE A 411 38.25 81.97 22.92
N ARG A 412 39.49 81.47 22.86
CA ARG A 412 40.66 82.22 23.38
C ARG A 412 40.98 83.44 22.52
N GLU A 413 40.85 83.37 21.20
CA GLU A 413 41.03 84.51 20.30
C GLU A 413 39.95 85.59 20.52
N VAL A 414 38.68 85.20 20.68
CA VAL A 414 37.60 86.14 21.04
C VAL A 414 37.87 86.78 22.41
N ALA A 415 38.41 86.03 23.39
CA ALA A 415 38.76 86.59 24.69
C ALA A 415 39.93 87.59 24.61
N THR A 416 41.00 87.32 23.84
CA THR A 416 42.11 88.27 23.68
C THR A 416 41.70 89.49 22.87
N LEU A 417 40.86 89.35 21.85
CA LEU A 417 40.27 90.47 21.10
C LEU A 417 39.34 91.31 21.97
N SER A 418 38.58 90.70 22.88
CA SER A 418 37.71 91.42 23.84
C SER A 418 38.54 92.25 24.82
N ALA A 419 39.55 91.65 25.46
CA ALA A 419 40.46 92.36 26.36
C ALA A 419 41.26 93.47 25.62
N ALA A 420 41.57 93.27 24.34
CA ALA A 420 42.18 94.30 23.49
C ALA A 420 41.20 95.38 23.01
N SER A 421 39.88 95.16 23.12
CA SER A 421 38.86 96.22 23.00
C SER A 421 38.76 96.99 24.32
N GLU A 422 38.60 96.29 25.45
CA GLU A 422 38.53 96.90 26.79
C GLU A 422 39.73 97.83 27.05
N GLY A 423 40.96 97.37 26.74
CA GLY A 423 42.17 98.20 26.84
C GLY A 423 42.25 99.38 25.85
N LYS A 424 41.50 99.34 24.74
CA LYS A 424 41.32 100.49 23.84
C LYS A 424 40.24 101.44 24.34
N ASP A 425 39.17 100.91 24.93
CA ASP A 425 38.07 101.70 25.50
C ASP A 425 38.55 102.45 26.77
N ASP A 426 39.42 101.83 27.59
CA ASP A 426 40.16 102.49 28.67
C ASP A 426 41.06 103.63 28.14
N SER A 427 41.78 103.39 27.04
CA SER A 427 42.65 104.38 26.40
C SER A 427 41.85 105.53 25.76
N LEU A 428 40.70 105.22 25.17
CA LEU A 428 39.74 106.20 24.66
C LEU A 428 39.16 107.04 25.81
N THR A 429 38.85 106.41 26.94
CA THR A 429 38.34 107.10 28.15
C THR A 429 39.39 108.04 28.74
N ARG A 430 40.67 107.61 28.80
CA ARG A 430 41.79 108.49 29.21
C ARG A 430 41.99 109.66 28.27
N THR A 431 42.06 109.41 26.96
CA THR A 431 42.25 110.49 25.98
C THR A 431 41.04 111.43 25.90
N GLN A 432 39.83 110.97 26.19
CA GLN A 432 38.66 111.83 26.40
C GLN A 432 38.78 112.69 27.66
N ALA A 433 39.31 112.15 28.77
CA ALA A 433 39.56 112.92 29.99
C ALA A 433 40.67 113.98 29.78
N GLU A 434 41.79 113.61 29.16
CA GLU A 434 42.86 114.55 28.77
C GLU A 434 42.34 115.66 27.85
N LEU A 435 41.44 115.33 26.92
CA LEU A 435 40.83 116.30 26.01
C LEU A 435 39.81 117.20 26.73
N ALA A 436 39.11 116.70 27.74
CA ALA A 436 38.26 117.51 28.63
C ALA A 436 39.09 118.45 29.53
N ASP A 437 40.21 117.99 30.08
CA ASP A 437 41.15 118.83 30.82
C ASP A 437 41.72 119.93 29.92
N ILE A 438 42.10 119.61 28.68
CA ILE A 438 42.54 120.59 27.68
C ILE A 438 41.41 121.59 27.33
N GLN A 439 40.15 121.13 27.24
CA GLN A 439 39.01 122.03 27.01
C GLN A 439 38.76 122.98 28.19
N THR A 440 38.83 122.51 29.44
CA THR A 440 38.72 123.39 30.61
C THR A 440 39.92 124.35 30.73
N ALA A 441 41.12 123.92 30.36
CA ALA A 441 42.30 124.78 30.28
C ALA A 441 42.20 125.82 29.15
N SER A 442 41.54 125.50 28.03
CA SER A 442 41.19 126.49 26.99
C SER A 442 40.19 127.49 27.54
N ALA A 443 39.06 127.04 28.10
CA ALA A 443 38.04 127.91 28.67
C ALA A 443 38.60 128.86 29.75
N ALA A 444 39.49 128.38 30.62
CA ALA A 444 40.19 129.21 31.60
C ALA A 444 41.13 130.25 30.96
N LYS A 445 41.72 129.96 29.80
CA LYS A 445 42.48 130.94 29.00
C LYS A 445 41.59 131.91 28.26
N ASP A 446 40.44 131.48 27.76
CA ASP A 446 39.45 132.34 27.09
C ASP A 446 38.81 133.32 28.09
N ASP A 447 38.48 132.87 29.32
CA ASP A 447 38.11 133.71 30.46
C ASP A 447 39.22 134.71 30.84
N SER A 448 40.49 134.26 30.85
CA SER A 448 41.63 135.13 31.12
C SER A 448 41.83 136.18 30.02
N LEU A 449 41.58 135.82 28.76
CA LEU A 449 41.60 136.72 27.61
C LEU A 449 40.49 137.76 27.71
N ALA A 450 39.29 137.36 28.12
CA ALA A 450 38.15 138.27 28.33
C ALA A 450 38.42 139.28 29.47
N ARG A 451 39.06 138.85 30.57
CA ARG A 451 39.49 139.77 31.65
C ARG A 451 40.51 140.78 31.17
N LEU A 452 41.56 140.34 30.46
CA LEU A 452 42.57 141.24 29.90
C LEU A 452 41.98 142.22 28.86
N GLN A 453 40.95 141.81 28.12
CA GLN A 453 40.22 142.71 27.21
C GLN A 453 39.38 143.76 27.96
N ALA A 454 38.82 143.41 29.13
CA ALA A 454 38.10 144.35 29.98
C ALA A 454 39.05 145.38 30.64
N GLU A 455 40.17 144.94 31.21
CA GLU A 455 41.20 145.84 31.78
C GLU A 455 41.76 146.81 30.72
N LEU A 456 41.97 146.32 29.49
CA LEU A 456 42.39 147.15 28.35
C LEU A 456 41.32 148.17 27.90
N ALA A 457 40.04 147.92 28.20
CA ALA A 457 38.95 148.87 27.95
C ALA A 457 38.92 149.98 29.01
N GLU A 458 39.00 149.62 30.30
CA GLU A 458 39.04 150.61 31.40
C GLU A 458 40.25 151.55 31.26
N ALA A 459 41.44 151.00 31.02
CA ALA A 459 42.68 151.78 30.85
C ALA A 459 42.60 152.85 29.75
N LYS A 460 41.78 152.64 28.70
CA LYS A 460 41.57 153.62 27.62
C LYS A 460 40.63 154.76 28.01
N THR A 461 39.76 154.58 29.01
CA THR A 461 38.83 155.63 29.47
C THR A 461 39.49 156.65 30.40
N ALA A 462 40.48 156.22 31.19
CA ALA A 462 41.19 157.08 32.14
C ALA A 462 42.08 158.17 31.47
N SER A 463 42.41 158.02 30.19
CA SER A 463 43.39 158.87 29.50
C SER A 463 42.85 160.23 29.03
N ALA A 464 41.54 160.50 29.14
CA ALA A 464 40.87 161.57 28.41
C ALA A 464 40.66 162.91 29.17
N ALA A 465 41.18 163.05 30.40
CA ALA A 465 40.69 164.06 31.35
C ALA A 465 41.73 165.00 31.98
N LYS A 466 42.93 165.19 31.40
CA LYS A 466 43.89 166.18 31.94
C LYS A 466 44.90 166.77 30.93
N ASP A 467 44.44 167.51 29.92
CA ASP A 467 45.24 168.64 29.41
C ASP A 467 44.41 169.65 28.58
N ARG A 468 44.71 170.95 28.72
CA ARG A 468 44.31 172.06 27.82
C ARG A 468 45.12 173.32 28.14
N GLY A 469 45.82 173.90 27.16
CA GLY A 469 46.23 175.31 27.24
C GLY A 469 47.48 175.75 26.47
N GLN A 470 47.43 175.79 25.13
CA GLN A 470 48.07 176.86 24.34
C GLN A 470 47.57 176.93 22.89
N ASP A 471 47.55 178.15 22.35
CA ASP A 471 47.10 178.54 20.99
C ASP A 471 48.19 178.30 19.91
N GLY A 472 47.93 178.37 18.59
CA GLY A 472 46.67 178.54 17.86
C GLY A 472 46.87 179.10 16.43
N GLY A 473 45.84 179.01 15.57
CA GLY A 473 45.79 179.56 14.19
C GLY A 473 46.45 178.67 13.11
N GLY A 474 45.93 178.57 11.87
CA GLY A 474 44.71 179.13 11.27
C GLY A 474 44.54 178.69 9.78
N GLY A 475 43.42 179.05 9.14
CA GLY A 475 43.07 178.70 7.74
C GLY A 475 42.25 177.40 7.62
N GLU A 476 40.94 177.43 7.35
CA GLU A 476 40.24 177.70 6.06
C GLU A 476 40.37 176.60 4.99
N GLY A 477 39.24 176.13 4.44
CA GLY A 477 39.19 175.19 3.31
C GLY A 477 37.85 174.43 3.18
N ARG A 478 37.00 174.81 2.21
CA ARG A 478 35.68 174.19 1.98
C ARG A 478 35.73 172.96 1.03
N LEU A 479 34.60 172.25 0.98
CA LEU A 479 34.04 171.46 -0.15
C LEU A 479 34.52 170.02 -0.43
N ALA A 480 33.61 169.08 -0.12
CA ALA A 480 32.99 168.10 -1.03
C ALA A 480 33.76 166.89 -1.66
N ARG A 481 33.00 165.78 -1.72
CA ARG A 481 33.06 164.62 -2.65
C ARG A 481 34.17 163.54 -2.51
N ALA A 482 33.67 162.33 -2.18
CA ALA A 482 33.87 161.06 -2.90
C ALA A 482 35.13 160.18 -2.70
N THR A 483 34.87 158.87 -2.86
CA THR A 483 35.75 157.76 -3.32
C THR A 483 36.85 157.12 -2.44
N ALA A 484 36.62 155.82 -2.15
CA ALA A 484 37.53 154.66 -2.32
C ALA A 484 38.59 154.29 -1.25
N GLY A 485 38.93 152.98 -1.21
CA GLY A 485 39.92 152.32 -0.31
C GLY A 485 39.26 151.33 0.68
N ARG A 486 39.21 149.99 0.55
CA ARG A 486 40.11 148.92 -0.01
C ARG A 486 41.43 148.79 0.77
N THR A 487 41.97 147.60 1.08
CA THR A 487 41.60 146.15 0.82
C THR A 487 42.27 145.27 1.92
N ARG A 488 42.29 143.91 2.00
CA ARG A 488 42.03 142.66 1.20
C ARG A 488 42.01 141.48 2.24
N ARG A 489 41.66 140.20 2.04
CA ARG A 489 40.99 139.29 1.05
C ARG A 489 40.71 137.95 1.81
N GLY A 490 39.89 136.97 1.45
CA GLY A 490 38.93 136.65 0.37
C GLY A 490 38.46 135.18 0.59
N GLN A 491 37.24 134.70 0.25
CA GLN A 491 36.53 134.70 -1.04
C GLN A 491 37.25 133.90 -2.14
N ASP A 492 36.66 132.99 -2.93
CA ASP A 492 35.31 132.37 -3.08
C ASP A 492 35.48 130.95 -3.71
N GLY A 493 34.51 130.02 -3.86
CA GLY A 493 33.11 129.94 -3.42
C GLY A 493 32.17 129.21 -4.44
N VAL A 494 31.20 128.42 -3.94
CA VAL A 494 29.96 127.90 -4.62
C VAL A 494 30.07 126.82 -5.74
N GLY A 495 29.24 125.75 -5.62
CA GLY A 495 28.53 125.13 -6.76
C GLY A 495 28.86 123.67 -7.17
N GLY A 496 27.89 122.96 -7.76
CA GLY A 496 28.13 121.79 -8.62
C GLY A 496 27.43 120.46 -8.25
N GLU A 497 26.54 120.00 -9.11
CA GLU A 497 25.73 118.76 -9.04
C GLU A 497 26.52 117.43 -9.02
N GLY A 498 25.87 116.33 -8.56
CA GLY A 498 26.37 114.96 -8.76
C GLY A 498 25.42 113.84 -8.28
N ARG A 499 24.81 113.08 -9.21
CA ARG A 499 24.00 111.87 -8.95
C ARG A 499 24.97 110.67 -8.81
N LEU A 500 24.72 109.57 -8.09
CA LEU A 500 23.56 108.64 -8.05
C LEU A 500 23.50 108.00 -6.62
N ALA A 501 22.39 107.59 -5.99
CA ALA A 501 21.07 107.08 -6.40
C ALA A 501 20.94 105.53 -6.52
N ARG A 502 20.34 104.92 -5.47
CA ARG A 502 19.72 103.56 -5.40
C ARG A 502 20.68 102.33 -5.42
N ALA A 503 20.31 101.14 -4.92
CA ALA A 503 18.98 100.66 -4.50
C ALA A 503 18.96 99.64 -3.30
N THR A 504 17.77 99.52 -2.70
CA THR A 504 17.09 98.34 -2.09
C THR A 504 17.63 96.93 -2.41
N ALA A 505 17.41 95.85 -1.64
CA ALA A 505 16.72 95.53 -0.36
C ALA A 505 17.07 94.04 0.02
N GLY A 506 16.64 93.39 1.11
CA GLY A 506 15.88 93.74 2.32
C GLY A 506 15.18 92.51 2.97
N ARG A 507 14.79 92.63 4.27
CA ARG A 507 13.78 91.82 5.05
C ARG A 507 13.74 90.28 4.86
N THR A 508 14.23 89.44 5.79
CA THR A 508 13.69 89.04 7.13
C THR A 508 12.45 88.12 7.18
N ARG A 509 12.65 86.88 7.70
CA ARG A 509 11.65 85.99 8.39
C ARG A 509 10.47 85.49 7.50
N ARG A 510 9.67 84.46 7.85
CA ARG A 510 9.45 83.69 9.10
C ARG A 510 8.97 82.25 8.76
N ARG A 511 8.87 81.34 9.75
CA ARG A 511 8.10 80.08 9.65
C ARG A 511 6.60 80.34 9.55
N GLN A 512 5.85 79.46 8.87
CA GLN A 512 4.59 78.91 9.40
C GLN A 512 4.11 77.66 8.63
N ASP A 513 3.26 76.86 9.28
CA ASP A 513 2.67 75.60 8.81
C ASP A 513 1.30 75.82 8.12
N GLY A 514 0.85 74.89 7.25
CA GLY A 514 -0.56 74.87 6.84
C GLY A 514 -0.97 74.09 5.56
N VAL A 515 -1.78 73.05 5.76
CA VAL A 515 -2.90 72.58 4.90
C VAL A 515 -2.65 72.15 3.44
N GLY A 516 -2.71 70.83 3.22
CA GLY A 516 -3.77 70.16 2.43
C GLY A 516 -3.91 70.40 0.91
N GLY A 517 -3.78 69.32 0.12
CA GLY A 517 -4.19 69.24 -1.29
C GLY A 517 -4.17 67.78 -1.80
N GLU A 518 -5.14 67.39 -2.64
CA GLU A 518 -5.28 66.02 -3.14
C GLU A 518 -4.46 65.74 -4.42
N GLY A 519 -4.18 64.46 -4.71
CA GLY A 519 -3.59 64.05 -5.98
C GLY A 519 -3.28 62.56 -6.10
N ARG A 520 -4.19 61.78 -6.70
CA ARG A 520 -3.84 60.44 -7.21
C ARG A 520 -3.18 60.58 -8.59
N LEU A 521 -2.18 59.75 -8.89
CA LEU A 521 -2.09 58.91 -10.11
C LEU A 521 -0.74 58.17 -10.15
N ALA A 522 -0.74 56.90 -10.56
CA ALA A 522 0.48 56.08 -10.66
C ALA A 522 0.47 55.21 -11.93
N ARG A 523 1.25 55.62 -12.94
CA ARG A 523 1.64 54.92 -14.19
C ARG A 523 2.62 55.85 -14.95
N ALA A 524 3.58 55.38 -15.76
CA ALA A 524 4.03 54.02 -16.06
C ALA A 524 5.50 53.99 -16.58
N ALA A 525 6.14 52.83 -16.41
CA ALA A 525 7.11 52.13 -17.28
C ALA A 525 8.02 52.89 -18.28
N ALA A 526 9.34 52.56 -18.24
CA ALA A 526 10.15 52.27 -19.43
C ALA A 526 11.44 51.49 -19.10
N GLY A 527 11.97 50.77 -20.11
CA GLY A 527 13.29 50.12 -20.22
C GLY A 527 13.38 49.55 -21.66
N PRO A 528 14.35 48.69 -22.06
CA PRO A 528 15.69 48.34 -21.53
C PRO A 528 16.80 48.92 -22.47
N PRO A 529 18.04 48.36 -22.68
CA PRO A 529 18.24 47.11 -23.46
C PRO A 529 19.56 46.26 -23.34
N ARG A 530 19.41 44.92 -23.38
CA ARG A 530 20.15 43.92 -24.23
C ARG A 530 21.63 43.48 -24.00
N ARG A 531 21.84 42.20 -24.43
CA ARG A 531 23.07 41.42 -24.80
C ARG A 531 23.96 40.90 -23.65
N GLY A 532 24.54 39.69 -23.73
CA GLY A 532 24.34 38.59 -24.71
C GLY A 532 25.42 37.48 -24.67
N GLN A 533 25.17 36.36 -25.35
CA GLN A 533 26.01 35.13 -25.51
C GLN A 533 26.11 34.17 -24.31
N ALA A 534 26.58 32.92 -24.51
CA ALA A 534 25.78 31.76 -24.98
C ALA A 534 26.63 30.48 -25.18
N ALA A 535 26.38 29.42 -24.39
CA ALA A 535 26.65 27.98 -24.65
C ALA A 535 26.28 27.16 -23.38
N GLY A 536 25.79 25.91 -23.42
CA GLY A 536 25.26 25.13 -24.54
C GLY A 536 25.02 23.65 -24.17
N GLY A 537 23.90 23.05 -24.64
CA GLY A 537 23.67 21.59 -24.66
C GLY A 537 22.92 20.98 -23.45
N GLY A 538 22.11 19.94 -23.71
CA GLY A 538 21.45 19.07 -22.71
C GLY A 538 19.93 19.20 -22.65
N GLU A 539 19.18 18.33 -23.35
CA GLU A 539 17.71 18.38 -23.38
C GLU A 539 17.03 17.62 -22.23
N GLY A 540 15.94 18.18 -21.69
CA GLY A 540 15.00 17.51 -20.79
C GLY A 540 13.56 17.90 -21.14
N ARG A 541 12.70 16.93 -21.50
CA ARG A 541 11.42 17.21 -22.16
C ARG A 541 10.30 17.63 -21.20
N LEU A 542 9.84 18.87 -21.40
CA LEU A 542 8.44 19.25 -21.62
C LEU A 542 7.34 18.41 -20.94
N ALA A 543 6.73 18.99 -19.90
CA ALA A 543 5.30 18.81 -19.63
C ALA A 543 4.58 20.14 -19.95
N ARG A 544 3.59 20.13 -20.83
CA ARG A 544 2.80 21.33 -21.18
C ARG A 544 1.31 21.07 -21.01
N ALA A 545 0.69 21.75 -20.07
CA ALA A 545 -0.76 21.72 -19.89
C ALA A 545 -1.47 22.54 -20.98
N THR A 546 -2.69 22.13 -21.33
CA THR A 546 -3.64 22.90 -22.14
C THR A 546 -5.04 22.77 -21.56
N ALA A 547 -5.73 23.90 -21.41
CA ALA A 547 -7.15 23.98 -21.06
C ALA A 547 -7.92 24.61 -22.23
N GLY A 548 -9.13 24.14 -22.56
CA GLY A 548 -9.76 24.57 -23.82
C GLY A 548 -11.18 24.09 -24.15
N ARG A 549 -12.12 24.18 -23.20
CA ARG A 549 -13.59 24.43 -23.35
C ARG A 549 -14.43 23.89 -24.57
N THR A 550 -15.68 23.58 -24.22
CA THR A 550 -16.95 23.72 -25.00
C THR A 550 -17.29 22.78 -26.17
N ARG A 551 -18.39 22.03 -25.99
CA ARG A 551 -19.65 22.22 -26.75
C ARG A 551 -20.87 21.74 -25.93
N ARG A 552 -22.08 22.02 -26.41
CA ARG A 552 -23.39 21.70 -25.79
C ARG A 552 -24.29 20.92 -26.75
N GLY A 553 -25.11 20.03 -26.18
CA GLY A 553 -26.27 19.30 -26.71
C GLY A 553 -26.75 18.40 -25.55
N GLN A 554 -28.00 18.34 -25.11
CA GLN A 554 -29.29 18.13 -25.80
C GLN A 554 -29.36 16.82 -26.58
N ASP A 555 -30.30 15.89 -26.32
CA ASP A 555 -31.25 15.70 -25.19
C ASP A 555 -31.67 14.20 -25.20
N GLY A 556 -32.29 13.59 -24.18
CA GLY A 556 -32.80 14.04 -22.87
C GLY A 556 -33.60 12.89 -22.18
N VAL A 557 -34.35 13.18 -21.09
CA VAL A 557 -35.18 12.23 -20.28
C VAL A 557 -34.37 11.19 -19.46
N GLY A 558 -34.70 10.83 -18.20
CA GLY A 558 -35.70 11.32 -17.24
C GLY A 558 -35.86 10.37 -16.02
N ARG A 559 -36.55 10.82 -14.96
CA ARG A 559 -36.85 10.12 -13.66
C ARG A 559 -35.65 9.98 -12.69
N GLU A 560 -35.71 10.57 -11.49
CA GLU A 560 -36.22 10.06 -10.17
C GLU A 560 -35.17 9.18 -9.43
N GLY A 561 -35.04 9.19 -8.10
CA GLY A 561 -35.77 9.91 -7.04
C GLY A 561 -34.86 10.56 -5.97
N ARG A 562 -35.40 10.88 -4.79
CA ARG A 562 -34.75 11.70 -3.74
C ARG A 562 -34.92 11.05 -2.34
N LEU A 563 -34.14 11.51 -1.34
CA LEU A 563 -34.21 11.20 0.11
C LEU A 563 -33.50 9.86 0.49
N ALA A 564 -32.55 9.76 1.45
CA ALA A 564 -32.48 10.14 2.89
C ALA A 564 -33.08 9.07 3.84
N ARG A 565 -32.73 8.88 5.13
CA ARG A 565 -31.56 9.21 6.00
C ARG A 565 -31.86 8.71 7.44
N ALA A 566 -31.19 7.67 7.96
CA ALA A 566 -31.20 7.27 9.40
C ALA A 566 -30.02 6.32 9.70
N THR A 567 -29.22 6.39 10.79
CA THR A 567 -29.03 7.37 11.90
C THR A 567 -29.68 7.10 13.29
N ALA A 568 -29.69 5.84 13.78
CA ALA A 568 -29.76 5.49 15.22
C ALA A 568 -29.24 4.05 15.47
N GLY A 569 -28.66 3.64 16.60
CA GLY A 569 -28.18 4.41 17.77
C GLY A 569 -28.93 4.13 19.08
N ARG A 570 -28.48 3.14 19.90
CA ARG A 570 -28.85 3.05 21.33
C ARG A 570 -27.88 2.21 22.17
N THR A 571 -27.93 2.41 23.49
CA THR A 571 -26.98 1.97 24.53
C THR A 571 -27.62 0.98 25.53
N ARG A 572 -26.79 0.29 26.34
CA ARG A 572 -27.15 -0.09 27.72
C ARG A 572 -25.92 -0.33 28.63
N ARG A 573 -26.16 -0.35 29.94
CA ARG A 573 -25.21 -0.56 31.06
C ARG A 573 -25.82 -1.59 32.03
N GLY A 574 -24.99 -2.17 32.89
CA GLY A 574 -25.33 -3.20 33.90
C GLY A 574 -24.42 -4.42 33.69
N GLN A 575 -23.43 -4.80 34.52
CA GLN A 575 -23.18 -4.75 35.98
C GLN A 575 -23.47 -6.11 36.65
N ASP A 576 -22.63 -6.46 37.65
CA ASP A 576 -22.50 -7.75 38.35
C ASP A 576 -21.96 -8.93 37.50
N GLY A 577 -21.13 -9.87 37.99
CA GLY A 577 -20.42 -9.98 39.28
C GLY A 577 -19.65 -11.32 39.39
N VAL A 578 -18.61 -11.39 40.25
CA VAL A 578 -17.74 -12.58 40.55
C VAL A 578 -16.81 -13.03 39.38
N GLY A 579 -15.53 -13.41 39.57
CA GLY A 579 -14.65 -13.34 40.74
C GLY A 579 -13.30 -14.09 40.57
N ARG A 580 -12.37 -13.86 41.52
CA ARG A 580 -11.02 -14.49 41.75
C ARG A 580 -9.80 -14.10 40.88
N GLU A 581 -8.70 -13.86 41.60
CA GLU A 581 -7.26 -14.20 41.36
C GLU A 581 -6.69 -14.11 39.92
N GLY A 582 -5.58 -13.44 39.62
CA GLY A 582 -4.34 -13.16 40.37
C GLY A 582 -3.16 -13.65 39.49
N ARG A 583 -2.05 -12.94 39.25
CA ARG A 583 -1.16 -12.19 40.16
C ARG A 583 -0.50 -11.00 39.46
N LEU A 584 0.06 -10.06 40.22
CA LEU A 584 1.07 -9.11 39.76
C LEU A 584 2.47 -9.75 39.74
N ALA A 585 3.28 -9.40 38.75
CA ALA A 585 4.73 -9.48 38.81
C ALA A 585 5.31 -8.19 38.23
N ARG A 586 6.26 -7.56 38.94
CA ARG A 586 6.94 -6.33 38.51
C ARG A 586 8.33 -6.66 37.94
N ALA A 587 8.82 -5.70 37.16
CA ALA A 587 10.16 -5.58 36.60
C ALA A 587 11.32 -6.17 37.43
N THR A 588 12.20 -6.86 36.71
CA THR A 588 13.65 -6.62 36.71
C THR A 588 14.05 -6.33 35.28
#